data_AF-A0A524ACZ4-F1
#
_entry.id   AF-A0A524ACZ4-F1
#
_cell.length_a   1.000
_cell.length_b   1.000
_cell.length_c   1.000
_cell.angle_alpha   90.00
_cell.angle_beta   90.00
_cell.angle_gamma   90.00
#
_symmetry.space_group_name_H-M   'P 1'
#
loop_
_entity.id
_entity.type
_entity.pdbx_description
1 polymer ?
#
loop_
_entity_poly.entity_id
_entity_poly.type
_entity_poly.pdbx_seq_one_letter_code
_entity_poly.pdbx_strand_id
1 'polypeptide(L)'
;MEKLSTSIKIYIGLVIILAVLAAINVLLPQGSLLPTLEGQELPAPKPVLALVNAGMMLILYGGLGFLGLKLSQKLGFANIWDPMVSNRQRFLIPALVGIGLGVFLVLADAILSSFHALGPIPHPPFPTSLVASAVAGIGEELIFRLFFIPFWVWLISHVILKKKWQNQVFWIVATLSALAFALGHIPAVMVLFGWKTIGEIPPALMSEIILLNGIVSIFAAYYFRKFGFLAPVGIHFWTDVVWHVVWGVI
;
A
#
# COMPACT_ATOMS: atom_id res chain seq x y z
N MET A 1 -1.04 -16.29 32.09
CA MET A 1 -0.95 -15.87 30.67
C MET A 1 -1.23 -14.38 30.61
N GLU A 2 -0.25 -13.56 30.23
CA GLU A 2 -0.51 -12.12 30.03
C GLU A 2 -1.54 -11.93 28.91
N LYS A 3 -2.51 -11.04 29.12
CA LYS A 3 -3.52 -10.73 28.11
C LYS A 3 -2.86 -9.96 26.97
N LEU A 4 -3.08 -10.41 25.73
CA LEU A 4 -2.63 -9.68 24.54
C LEU A 4 -3.15 -8.24 24.55
N SER A 5 -2.29 -7.27 24.21
CA SER A 5 -2.68 -5.87 24.09
C SER A 5 -3.66 -5.66 22.94
N THR A 6 -4.49 -4.61 23.03
CA THR A 6 -5.46 -4.26 21.98
C THR A 6 -4.79 -4.06 20.62
N SER A 7 -3.61 -3.43 20.59
CA SER A 7 -2.83 -3.26 19.36
C SER A 7 -2.46 -4.58 18.69
N ILE A 8 -2.05 -5.59 19.47
CA ILE A 8 -1.71 -6.92 18.93
C ILE A 8 -2.96 -7.63 18.41
N LYS A 9 -4.09 -7.52 19.11
CA LYS A 9 -5.35 -8.11 18.64
C LYS A 9 -5.80 -7.52 17.31
N ILE A 10 -5.73 -6.18 17.18
CA ILE A 10 -6.05 -5.49 15.93
C ILE A 10 -5.07 -5.90 14.82
N TYR A 11 -3.77 -5.95 15.12
CA TYR A 11 -2.77 -6.41 14.17
C TYR A 11 -3.09 -7.80 13.60
N ILE A 12 -3.35 -8.77 14.48
CA ILE A 12 -3.72 -10.14 14.08
C ILE A 12 -5.00 -10.12 13.23
N GLY A 13 -6.00 -9.34 13.64
CA GLY A 13 -7.23 -9.17 12.88
C GLY A 13 -6.99 -8.63 11.46
N LEU A 14 -6.15 -7.60 11.32
CA LEU A 14 -5.80 -7.03 10.00
C LEU A 14 -5.08 -8.03 9.11
N VAL A 15 -4.15 -8.82 9.65
CA VAL A 15 -3.42 -9.85 8.89
C VAL A 15 -4.36 -10.97 8.43
N ILE A 16 -5.31 -11.40 9.28
CA ILE A 16 -6.33 -12.38 8.89
C ILE A 16 -7.24 -11.82 7.80
N ILE A 17 -7.72 -10.59 7.97
CA ILE A 17 -8.55 -9.90 6.96
C ILE A 17 -7.80 -9.81 5.64
N LEU A 18 -6.53 -9.37 5.65
CA LEU A 18 -5.70 -9.28 4.46
C LEU A 18 -5.57 -10.64 3.76
N ALA A 19 -5.31 -11.71 4.50
CA ALA A 19 -5.17 -13.05 3.92
C ALA A 19 -6.47 -13.55 3.27
N VAL A 20 -7.61 -13.34 3.93
CA VAL A 20 -8.92 -13.71 3.39
C VAL A 20 -9.25 -12.89 2.15
N LEU A 21 -9.06 -11.56 2.20
CA LEU A 21 -9.34 -10.69 1.07
C LEU A 21 -8.39 -10.95 -0.10
N ALA A 22 -7.11 -11.25 0.14
CA ALA A 22 -6.16 -11.62 -0.90
C ALA A 22 -6.56 -12.94 -1.60
N ALA A 23 -7.07 -13.92 -0.84
CA ALA A 23 -7.60 -15.15 -1.41
C ALA A 23 -8.84 -14.89 -2.28
N ILE A 24 -9.78 -14.09 -1.77
CA ILE A 24 -11.00 -13.70 -2.49
C ILE A 24 -10.63 -12.95 -3.78
N ASN A 25 -9.66 -12.03 -3.71
CA ASN A 25 -9.25 -11.21 -4.84
C ASN A 25 -8.82 -12.07 -6.04
N VAL A 26 -8.12 -13.19 -5.81
CA VAL A 26 -7.70 -14.14 -6.87
C VAL A 26 -8.90 -14.78 -7.59
N LEU A 27 -10.02 -14.94 -6.88
CA LEU A 27 -11.23 -15.57 -7.41
C LEU A 27 -12.15 -14.56 -8.12
N LEU A 28 -11.95 -13.26 -7.91
CA LEU A 28 -12.77 -12.21 -8.51
C LEU A 28 -12.37 -11.89 -9.97
N PRO A 29 -13.27 -11.28 -10.76
CA PRO A 29 -12.99 -10.88 -12.14
C PRO A 29 -11.87 -9.84 -12.21
N GLN A 30 -10.82 -10.08 -12.98
CA GLN A 30 -9.69 -9.14 -13.07
C GLN A 30 -9.85 -8.11 -14.20
N GLY A 31 -10.88 -8.24 -15.05
CA GLY A 31 -11.15 -7.33 -16.17
C GLY A 31 -9.98 -7.23 -17.15
N SER A 32 -9.79 -6.04 -17.71
CA SER A 32 -8.73 -5.70 -18.67
C SER A 32 -7.32 -5.59 -18.06
N LEU A 33 -7.13 -6.01 -16.81
CA LEU A 33 -5.79 -6.09 -16.19
C LEU A 33 -5.03 -7.36 -16.58
N LEU A 34 -5.69 -8.32 -17.23
CA LEU A 34 -5.11 -9.60 -17.67
C LEU A 34 -5.10 -9.89 -19.18
N PRO A 35 -5.26 -8.96 -20.14
CA PRO A 35 -5.35 -9.30 -21.56
C PRO A 35 -4.09 -10.01 -22.08
N THR A 36 -2.94 -9.83 -21.42
CA THR A 36 -1.69 -10.54 -21.71
C THR A 36 -1.63 -11.98 -21.20
N LEU A 37 -2.55 -12.39 -20.31
CA LEU A 37 -2.70 -13.76 -19.81
C LEU A 37 -3.90 -14.50 -20.41
N GLU A 38 -4.74 -13.84 -21.23
CA GLU A 38 -5.78 -14.52 -21.99
C GLU A 38 -5.12 -15.52 -22.97
N GLY A 39 -5.23 -16.81 -22.65
CA GLY A 39 -4.62 -17.90 -23.41
C GLY A 39 -3.31 -18.45 -22.83
N GLN A 40 -2.76 -17.86 -21.76
CA GLN A 40 -1.70 -18.50 -20.99
C GLN A 40 -2.30 -19.41 -19.91
N GLU A 41 -1.88 -20.66 -19.88
CA GLU A 41 -2.24 -21.56 -18.78
C GLU A 41 -1.71 -20.97 -17.47
N LEU A 42 -2.61 -20.80 -16.50
CA LEU A 42 -2.19 -20.42 -15.15
C LEU A 42 -1.23 -21.49 -14.61
N PRO A 43 -0.18 -21.09 -13.87
CA PRO A 43 0.80 -22.04 -13.34
C PRO A 43 0.18 -23.04 -12.34
N ALA A 44 -1.01 -22.73 -11.82
CA ALA A 44 -1.81 -23.62 -10.98
C ALA A 44 -3.30 -23.25 -11.04
N PRO A 45 -4.21 -24.13 -10.61
CA PRO A 45 -5.62 -23.79 -10.45
C PRO A 45 -5.85 -22.59 -9.51
N LYS A 46 -6.84 -21.75 -9.82
CA LYS A 46 -7.16 -20.55 -9.02
C LYS A 46 -7.30 -20.79 -7.51
N PRO A 47 -7.92 -21.89 -7.02
CA PRO A 47 -7.97 -22.16 -5.58
C PRO A 47 -6.59 -22.36 -4.95
N VAL A 48 -5.64 -22.97 -5.67
CA VAL A 48 -4.27 -23.14 -5.20
C VAL A 48 -3.57 -21.79 -5.12
N LEU A 49 -3.70 -20.95 -6.16
CA LEU A 49 -3.16 -19.59 -6.16
C LEU A 49 -3.74 -18.73 -5.02
N ALA A 50 -5.04 -18.86 -4.75
CA ALA A 50 -5.71 -18.16 -3.64
C ALA A 50 -5.15 -18.58 -2.28
N LEU A 51 -4.92 -19.89 -2.06
CA LEU A 51 -4.30 -20.41 -0.84
C LEU A 51 -2.85 -19.97 -0.69
N VAL A 52 -2.07 -19.97 -1.78
CA VAL A 52 -0.68 -19.49 -1.77
C VAL A 52 -0.63 -18.00 -1.42
N ASN A 53 -1.50 -17.18 -2.02
CA ASN A 53 -1.58 -15.75 -1.71
C ASN A 53 -1.99 -15.53 -0.24
N ALA A 54 -3.00 -16.25 0.26
CA ALA A 54 -3.37 -16.18 1.68
C ALA A 54 -2.21 -16.54 2.61
N GLY A 55 -1.50 -17.64 2.31
CA GLY A 55 -0.32 -18.07 3.06
C GLY A 55 0.80 -17.04 3.05
N MET A 56 1.05 -16.41 1.90
CA MET A 56 2.02 -15.32 1.77
C MET A 56 1.64 -14.12 2.64
N MET A 57 0.35 -13.73 2.65
CA MET A 57 -0.11 -12.64 3.52
C MET A 57 0.01 -12.96 5.00
N LEU A 58 -0.31 -14.20 5.42
CA LEU A 58 -0.20 -14.62 6.81
C LEU A 58 1.25 -14.68 7.29
N ILE A 59 2.12 -15.31 6.50
CA ILE A 59 3.48 -15.64 6.93
C ILE A 59 4.44 -14.50 6.63
N LEU A 60 4.52 -14.07 5.37
CA LEU A 60 5.49 -13.07 4.95
C LEU A 60 5.05 -11.67 5.39
N TYR A 61 3.86 -11.22 4.98
CA TYR A 61 3.37 -9.88 5.34
C TYR A 61 3.10 -9.80 6.85
N GLY A 62 2.44 -10.82 7.41
CA GLY A 62 2.20 -10.92 8.85
C GLY A 62 3.48 -11.04 9.69
N GLY A 63 4.53 -11.70 9.20
CA GLY A 63 5.81 -11.79 9.89
C GLY A 63 6.59 -10.46 9.85
N LEU A 64 6.74 -9.89 8.65
CA LEU A 64 7.44 -8.61 8.46
C LEU A 64 6.72 -7.46 9.17
N GLY A 65 5.40 -7.39 9.06
CA GLY A 65 4.58 -6.39 9.75
C GLY A 65 4.69 -6.51 11.28
N PHE A 66 4.83 -7.70 11.83
CA PHE A 66 4.96 -7.90 13.28
C PHE A 66 6.33 -7.42 13.77
N LEU A 67 7.39 -7.76 13.04
CA LEU A 67 8.72 -7.20 13.26
C LEU A 67 8.68 -5.67 13.19
N GLY A 68 8.05 -5.13 12.16
CA GLY A 68 7.82 -3.71 11.97
C GLY A 68 7.12 -3.03 13.15
N LEU A 69 6.04 -3.62 13.66
CA LEU A 69 5.30 -3.14 14.83
C LEU A 69 6.17 -3.09 16.10
N LYS A 70 7.05 -4.09 16.31
CA LYS A 70 7.97 -4.09 17.45
C LYS A 70 9.04 -3.00 17.30
N LEU A 71 9.53 -2.76 16.09
CA LEU A 71 10.49 -1.70 15.83
C LEU A 71 9.86 -0.32 15.94
N SER A 72 8.64 -0.12 15.46
CA SER A 72 7.92 1.16 15.58
C SER A 72 7.70 1.55 17.04
N GLN A 73 7.34 0.58 17.88
CA GLN A 73 7.24 0.75 19.34
C GLN A 73 8.57 1.20 19.96
N LYS A 74 9.67 0.55 19.57
CA LYS A 74 11.01 0.88 20.05
C LYS A 74 11.46 2.28 19.61
N LEU A 75 11.00 2.74 18.46
CA LEU A 75 11.25 4.08 17.92
C LEU A 75 10.34 5.17 18.53
N GLY A 76 9.38 4.79 19.37
CA GLY A 76 8.43 5.72 19.99
C GLY A 76 7.37 6.25 19.02
N PHE A 77 7.07 5.52 17.94
CA PHE A 77 5.94 5.86 17.07
C PHE A 77 4.62 5.46 17.74
N ALA A 78 3.54 6.14 17.36
CA ALA A 78 2.21 5.82 17.88
C ALA A 78 1.84 4.35 17.59
N ASN A 79 1.30 3.68 18.61
CA ASN A 79 0.82 2.31 18.48
C ASN A 79 -0.46 2.22 17.64
N ILE A 80 -0.82 1.01 17.18
CA ILE A 80 -2.08 0.77 16.45
C ILE A 80 -3.29 1.29 17.24
N TRP A 81 -3.32 0.98 18.54
CA TRP A 81 -4.33 1.46 19.48
C TRP A 81 -3.72 2.32 20.57
N ASP A 82 -3.11 3.43 20.17
CA ASP A 82 -2.53 4.40 21.09
C ASP A 82 -3.62 5.22 21.83
N PRO A 83 -3.64 5.27 23.18
CA PRO A 83 -4.64 6.02 23.94
C PRO A 83 -4.55 7.54 23.73
N MET A 84 -3.41 8.06 23.29
CA MET A 84 -3.23 9.49 23.00
C MET A 84 -3.77 9.89 21.62
N VAL A 85 -4.10 8.91 20.77
CA VAL A 85 -4.65 9.14 19.43
C VAL A 85 -6.17 8.98 19.48
N SER A 86 -6.87 10.08 19.22
CA SER A 86 -8.32 10.11 19.14
C SER A 86 -8.86 9.34 17.92
N ASN A 87 -10.12 8.90 17.97
CA ASN A 87 -10.76 8.25 16.81
C ASN A 87 -10.87 9.18 15.59
N ARG A 88 -10.94 10.50 15.80
CA ARG A 88 -10.87 11.47 14.71
C ARG A 88 -9.53 11.40 13.98
N GLN A 89 -8.42 11.31 14.71
CA GLN A 89 -7.08 11.19 14.15
C GLN A 89 -6.80 9.81 13.56
N ARG A 90 -7.40 8.76 14.15
CA ARG A 90 -7.23 7.37 13.72
C ARG A 90 -8.02 7.03 12.46
N PHE A 91 -9.21 7.61 12.27
CA PHE A 91 -10.14 7.20 11.21
C PHE A 91 -10.61 8.36 10.33
N LEU A 92 -11.21 9.41 10.92
CA LEU A 92 -11.84 10.47 10.14
C LEU A 92 -10.83 11.31 9.34
N ILE A 93 -9.74 11.75 9.96
CA ILE A 93 -8.71 12.54 9.28
C ILE A 93 -8.04 11.71 8.17
N PRO A 94 -7.60 10.46 8.40
CA PRO A 94 -7.14 9.56 7.35
C PRO A 94 -8.10 9.42 6.18
N ALA A 95 -9.40 9.25 6.45
CA ALA A 95 -10.40 9.14 5.39
C ALA A 95 -10.51 10.42 4.55
N LEU A 96 -10.57 11.59 5.19
CA LEU A 96 -10.64 12.87 4.47
C LEU A 96 -9.36 13.16 3.66
N VAL A 97 -8.20 12.83 4.21
CA VAL A 97 -6.91 12.96 3.50
C VAL A 97 -6.87 11.99 2.32
N GLY A 98 -7.28 10.73 2.51
CA GLY A 98 -7.34 9.74 1.45
C GLY A 98 -8.29 10.15 0.33
N ILE A 99 -9.50 10.63 0.65
CA ILE A 99 -10.44 11.16 -0.34
C ILE A 99 -9.81 12.32 -1.13
N GLY A 100 -9.17 13.27 -0.43
CA GLY A 100 -8.49 14.40 -1.09
C GLY A 100 -7.35 13.95 -2.02
N LEU A 101 -6.56 12.97 -1.60
CA LEU A 101 -5.51 12.37 -2.43
C LEU A 101 -6.09 11.62 -3.62
N GLY A 102 -7.17 10.86 -3.45
CA GLY A 102 -7.84 10.17 -4.54
C GLY A 102 -8.39 11.12 -5.60
N VAL A 103 -9.01 12.24 -5.18
CA VAL A 103 -9.42 13.30 -6.12
C VAL A 103 -8.21 13.89 -6.85
N PHE A 104 -7.11 14.11 -6.15
CA PHE A 104 -5.86 14.54 -6.78
C PHE A 104 -5.35 13.52 -7.80
N LEU A 105 -5.39 12.21 -7.51
CA LEU A 105 -4.98 11.18 -8.48
C LEU A 105 -5.83 11.22 -9.74
N VAL A 106 -7.16 11.31 -9.60
CA VAL A 106 -8.10 11.44 -10.73
C VAL A 106 -7.75 12.63 -11.62
N LEU A 107 -7.54 13.80 -11.02
CA LEU A 107 -7.20 15.01 -11.79
C LEU A 107 -5.82 14.90 -12.45
N ALA A 108 -4.85 14.33 -11.75
CA ALA A 108 -3.50 14.17 -12.26
C ALA A 108 -3.48 13.21 -13.47
N ASP A 109 -4.16 12.07 -13.41
CA ASP A 109 -4.26 11.12 -14.53
C ASP A 109 -5.03 11.69 -15.72
N ALA A 110 -6.14 12.39 -15.48
CA ALA A 110 -6.86 13.06 -16.56
C ALA A 110 -6.00 14.10 -17.31
N ILE A 111 -5.04 14.74 -16.62
CA ILE A 111 -4.11 15.68 -17.22
C ILE A 111 -2.93 14.94 -17.88
N LEU A 112 -2.30 14.02 -17.16
CA LEU A 112 -1.06 13.36 -17.58
C LEU A 112 -1.27 12.37 -18.72
N SER A 113 -2.43 11.72 -18.76
CA SER A 113 -2.81 10.83 -19.87
C SER A 113 -2.86 11.53 -21.22
N SER A 114 -3.05 12.85 -21.27
CA SER A 114 -2.99 13.63 -22.52
C SER A 114 -1.58 13.72 -23.12
N PHE A 115 -0.54 13.40 -22.33
CA PHE A 115 0.86 13.43 -22.76
C PHE A 115 1.35 12.07 -23.28
N HIS A 116 0.49 11.07 -23.40
CA HIS A 116 0.81 9.78 -24.00
C HIS A 116 -0.39 9.12 -24.71
N ALA A 117 -0.14 8.27 -25.69
CA ALA A 117 -1.19 7.66 -26.52
C ALA A 117 -2.00 6.54 -25.85
N LEU A 118 -1.71 6.20 -24.58
CA LEU A 118 -2.32 5.06 -23.87
C LEU A 118 -3.71 5.37 -23.27
N GLY A 119 -4.09 6.65 -23.15
CA GLY A 119 -5.27 7.06 -22.40
C GLY A 119 -5.12 6.89 -20.88
N PRO A 120 -6.20 7.05 -20.10
CA PRO A 120 -6.20 6.89 -18.64
C PRO A 120 -5.75 5.51 -18.17
N ILE A 121 -5.20 5.42 -16.96
CA ILE A 121 -4.79 4.14 -16.36
C ILE A 121 -6.01 3.21 -16.15
N PRO A 122 -5.96 1.94 -16.63
CA PRO A 122 -7.05 0.98 -16.40
C PRO A 122 -7.26 0.65 -14.91
N HIS A 123 -8.54 0.52 -14.51
CA HIS A 123 -8.91 0.13 -13.14
C HIS A 123 -9.51 -1.29 -13.09
N PRO A 124 -9.35 -2.01 -11.95
CA PRO A 124 -10.05 -3.29 -11.77
C PRO A 124 -11.57 -3.10 -11.81
N PRO A 125 -12.34 -4.06 -12.35
CA PRO A 125 -13.79 -3.95 -12.36
C PRO A 125 -14.38 -4.08 -10.96
N PHE A 126 -15.56 -3.52 -10.72
CA PHE A 126 -16.31 -3.79 -9.49
C PHE A 126 -16.82 -5.25 -9.48
N PRO A 127 -16.72 -6.01 -8.37
CA PRO A 127 -16.30 -5.62 -7.02
C PRO A 127 -14.80 -5.78 -6.72
N THR A 128 -13.99 -6.22 -7.69
CA THR A 128 -12.54 -6.42 -7.53
C THR A 128 -11.83 -5.15 -7.14
N SER A 129 -12.22 -3.99 -7.67
CA SER A 129 -11.63 -2.70 -7.28
C SER A 129 -11.72 -2.47 -5.77
N LEU A 130 -12.89 -2.68 -5.15
CA LEU A 130 -13.06 -2.49 -3.71
C LEU A 130 -12.24 -3.47 -2.87
N VAL A 131 -12.20 -4.75 -3.29
CA VAL A 131 -11.41 -5.78 -2.59
C VAL A 131 -9.91 -5.50 -2.74
N ALA A 132 -9.47 -5.13 -3.94
CA ALA A 132 -8.09 -4.74 -4.22
C ALA A 132 -7.68 -3.51 -3.39
N SER A 133 -8.53 -2.48 -3.28
CA SER A 133 -8.29 -1.30 -2.42
C SER A 133 -8.07 -1.69 -0.96
N ALA A 134 -8.84 -2.64 -0.44
CA ALA A 134 -8.68 -3.11 0.94
C ALA A 134 -7.41 -3.97 1.11
N VAL A 135 -7.09 -4.81 0.13
CA VAL A 135 -5.87 -5.61 0.11
C VAL A 135 -4.62 -4.72 0.03
N ALA A 136 -4.59 -3.74 -0.88
CA ALA A 136 -3.50 -2.78 -1.03
C ALA A 136 -3.36 -1.92 0.24
N GLY A 137 -4.46 -1.32 0.69
CA GLY A 137 -4.48 -0.45 1.87
C GLY A 137 -3.99 -1.13 3.15
N ILE A 138 -4.13 -2.45 3.31
CA ILE A 138 -3.54 -3.18 4.44
C ILE A 138 -2.14 -3.72 4.08
N GLY A 139 -2.03 -4.46 2.98
CA GLY A 139 -0.83 -5.21 2.61
C GLY A 139 0.36 -4.31 2.29
N GLU A 140 0.18 -3.30 1.47
CA GLU A 140 1.25 -2.39 1.10
C GLU A 140 1.69 -1.53 2.28
N GLU A 141 0.76 -1.16 3.15
CA GLU A 141 1.07 -0.43 4.38
C GLU A 141 1.84 -1.30 5.37
N LEU A 142 1.54 -2.60 5.48
CA LEU A 142 2.34 -3.53 6.30
C LEU A 142 3.80 -3.55 5.84
N ILE A 143 4.05 -3.62 4.54
CA ILE A 143 5.40 -3.72 4.00
C ILE A 143 6.13 -2.37 4.06
N PHE A 144 5.54 -1.30 3.53
CA PHE A 144 6.25 -0.03 3.36
C PHE A 144 6.23 0.84 4.62
N ARG A 145 5.10 0.88 5.35
CA ARG A 145 4.95 1.79 6.49
C ARG A 145 5.26 1.08 7.80
N LEU A 146 4.71 -0.11 8.03
CA LEU A 146 4.93 -0.82 9.29
C LEU A 146 6.29 -1.50 9.34
N PHE A 147 6.76 -2.13 8.25
CA PHE A 147 8.05 -2.81 8.22
C PHE A 147 9.20 -1.91 7.73
N PHE A 148 9.19 -1.51 6.46
CA PHE A 148 10.34 -0.86 5.79
C PHE A 148 10.79 0.40 6.53
N ILE A 149 9.88 1.33 6.82
CA ILE A 149 10.25 2.58 7.52
C ILE A 149 10.82 2.30 8.92
N PRO A 150 10.13 1.62 9.85
CA PRO A 150 10.69 1.31 11.16
C PRO A 150 11.99 0.52 11.11
N PHE A 151 12.12 -0.45 10.20
CA PHE A 151 13.34 -1.24 10.04
C PHE A 151 14.54 -0.36 9.73
N TRP A 152 14.45 0.46 8.69
CA TRP A 152 15.56 1.31 8.26
C TRP A 152 15.83 2.46 9.22
N VAL A 153 14.79 3.05 9.82
CA VAL A 153 14.98 4.09 10.85
C VAL A 153 15.66 3.51 12.09
N TRP A 154 15.27 2.32 12.52
CA TRP A 154 15.93 1.63 13.63
C TRP A 154 17.38 1.28 13.29
N LEU A 155 17.63 0.66 12.14
CA LEU A 155 18.98 0.27 11.74
C LEU A 155 19.91 1.49 11.63
N ILE A 156 19.49 2.53 10.91
CA ILE A 156 20.34 3.70 10.69
C ILE A 156 20.44 4.55 11.94
N SER A 157 19.31 4.97 12.53
CA SER A 157 19.36 5.89 13.67
C SER A 157 19.81 5.20 14.97
N HIS A 158 19.21 4.06 15.32
CA HIS A 158 19.47 3.43 16.62
C HIS A 158 20.74 2.58 16.63
N VAL A 159 21.00 1.80 15.57
CA VAL A 159 22.16 0.90 15.52
C VAL A 159 23.40 1.64 15.02
N ILE A 160 23.37 2.18 13.80
CA ILE A 160 24.54 2.80 13.17
C ILE A 160 24.89 4.15 13.81
N LEU A 161 23.90 5.04 13.95
CA LEU A 161 24.09 6.39 14.48
C LEU A 161 23.89 6.50 16.01
N LYS A 162 23.79 5.36 16.72
CA LYS A 162 23.71 5.29 18.18
C LYS A 162 22.62 6.22 18.78
N LYS A 163 21.40 6.10 18.26
CA LYS A 163 20.18 6.87 18.61
C LYS A 163 20.21 8.36 18.24
N LYS A 164 21.08 8.77 17.31
CA LYS A 164 21.11 10.16 16.81
C LYS A 164 20.30 10.31 15.53
N TRP A 165 19.87 11.55 15.24
CA TRP A 165 19.29 11.96 13.96
C TRP A 165 18.01 11.22 13.53
N GLN A 166 17.25 10.62 14.46
CA GLN A 166 16.06 9.81 14.13
C GLN A 166 15.07 10.55 13.23
N ASN A 167 14.88 11.86 13.43
CA ASN A 167 13.94 12.64 12.64
C ASN A 167 14.39 12.81 11.18
N GLN A 168 15.66 13.14 10.96
CA GLN A 168 16.25 13.30 9.64
C GLN A 168 16.28 11.95 8.91
N VAL A 169 16.73 10.91 9.61
CA VAL A 169 16.72 9.53 9.09
C VAL A 169 15.30 9.12 8.71
N PHE A 170 14.29 9.41 9.53
CA PHE A 170 12.90 9.11 9.20
C PHE A 170 12.45 9.74 7.88
N TRP A 171 12.73 11.03 7.66
CA TRP A 171 12.30 11.69 6.42
C TRP A 171 13.06 11.20 5.18
N ILE A 172 14.35 10.91 5.31
CA ILE A 172 15.14 10.28 4.24
C ILE A 172 14.56 8.90 3.91
N VAL A 173 14.35 8.06 4.93
CA VAL A 173 13.79 6.70 4.75
C VAL A 173 12.35 6.75 4.21
N ALA A 174 11.52 7.69 4.65
CA ALA A 174 10.17 7.87 4.13
C ALA A 174 10.19 8.26 2.63
N THR A 175 11.13 9.10 2.22
CA THR A 175 11.32 9.47 0.81
C THR A 175 11.79 8.28 -0.02
N LEU A 176 12.77 7.51 0.47
CA LEU A 176 13.21 6.27 -0.18
C LEU A 176 12.09 5.23 -0.24
N SER A 177 11.27 5.15 0.80
CA SER A 177 10.10 4.28 0.85
C SER A 177 9.06 4.70 -0.20
N ALA A 178 8.82 6.00 -0.38
CA ALA A 178 7.94 6.52 -1.42
C ALA A 178 8.43 6.20 -2.83
N LEU A 179 9.73 6.33 -3.09
CA LEU A 179 10.33 5.93 -4.36
C LEU A 179 10.23 4.41 -4.58
N ALA A 180 10.58 3.60 -3.58
CA ALA A 180 10.48 2.15 -3.67
C ALA A 180 9.02 1.69 -3.88
N PHE A 181 8.07 2.36 -3.23
CA PHE A 181 6.65 2.12 -3.39
C PHE A 181 6.19 2.41 -4.83
N ALA A 182 6.53 3.58 -5.37
CA ALA A 182 6.20 3.92 -6.75
C ALA A 182 6.86 2.98 -7.77
N LEU A 183 8.16 2.73 -7.64
CA LEU A 183 8.89 1.84 -8.55
C LEU A 183 8.41 0.38 -8.43
N GLY A 184 7.87 -0.02 -7.27
CA GLY A 184 7.26 -1.33 -7.06
C GLY A 184 6.04 -1.60 -7.96
N HIS A 185 5.43 -0.55 -8.52
CA HIS A 185 4.30 -0.67 -9.45
C HIS A 185 4.74 -0.89 -10.91
N ILE A 186 6.01 -0.64 -11.26
CA ILE A 186 6.52 -0.78 -12.63
C ILE A 186 6.26 -2.18 -13.20
N PRO A 187 6.54 -3.30 -12.50
CA PRO A 187 6.27 -4.63 -13.04
C PRO A 187 4.79 -4.86 -13.39
N ALA A 188 3.87 -4.36 -12.57
CA ALA A 188 2.43 -4.49 -12.84
C ALA A 188 2.01 -3.68 -14.08
N VAL A 189 2.53 -2.46 -14.22
CA VAL A 189 2.29 -1.61 -15.41
C VAL A 189 2.88 -2.24 -16.67
N MET A 190 4.08 -2.83 -16.59
CA MET A 190 4.69 -3.53 -17.72
C MET A 190 3.84 -4.73 -18.16
N VAL A 191 3.33 -5.52 -17.20
CA VAL A 191 2.42 -6.65 -17.50
C VAL A 191 1.12 -6.16 -18.15
N LEU A 192 0.58 -5.04 -17.67
CA LEU A 192 -0.66 -4.45 -18.17
C LEU A 192 -0.55 -4.02 -19.64
N PHE A 193 0.56 -3.39 -20.02
CA PHE A 193 0.80 -2.92 -21.40
C PHE A 193 1.60 -3.90 -22.27
N GLY A 194 1.98 -5.06 -21.74
CA GLY A 194 2.73 -6.09 -22.47
C GLY A 194 4.19 -5.71 -22.77
N TRP A 195 4.77 -4.78 -22.03
CA TRP A 195 6.16 -4.33 -22.20
C TRP A 195 7.16 -5.30 -21.60
N LYS A 196 8.30 -5.47 -22.29
CA LYS A 196 9.37 -6.39 -21.87
C LYS A 196 10.50 -5.68 -21.16
N THR A 197 10.63 -4.38 -21.38
CA THR A 197 11.71 -3.55 -20.86
C THR A 197 11.18 -2.24 -20.29
N ILE A 198 11.88 -1.69 -19.29
CA ILE A 198 11.53 -0.41 -18.66
C ILE A 198 11.60 0.75 -19.66
N GLY A 199 12.44 0.64 -20.70
CA GLY A 199 12.60 1.66 -21.73
C GLY A 199 11.38 1.85 -22.63
N GLU A 200 10.42 0.92 -22.61
CA GLU A 200 9.15 1.04 -23.34
C GLU A 200 8.13 1.92 -22.61
N ILE A 201 8.35 2.24 -21.33
CA ILE A 201 7.46 3.09 -20.54
C ILE A 201 7.64 4.55 -20.99
N PRO A 202 6.58 5.22 -21.49
CA PRO A 202 6.67 6.63 -21.83
C PRO A 202 7.15 7.47 -20.64
N PRO A 203 8.08 8.45 -20.83
CA PRO A 203 8.58 9.28 -19.73
C PRO A 203 7.47 10.01 -18.95
N ALA A 204 6.38 10.39 -19.63
CA ALA A 204 5.20 10.98 -19.00
C ALA A 204 4.54 10.00 -18.02
N LEU A 205 4.28 8.75 -18.44
CA LEU A 205 3.70 7.72 -17.59
C LEU A 205 4.65 7.32 -16.43
N MET A 206 5.97 7.27 -16.68
CA MET A 206 6.94 7.04 -15.60
C MET A 206 6.85 8.14 -14.53
N SER A 207 6.75 9.39 -14.96
CA SER A 207 6.62 10.55 -14.07
C SER A 207 5.30 10.51 -13.30
N GLU A 208 4.22 10.10 -13.96
CA GLU A 208 2.91 9.88 -13.36
C GLU A 208 2.95 8.81 -12.28
N ILE A 209 3.47 7.61 -12.56
CA ILE A 209 3.61 6.52 -11.58
C ILE A 209 4.37 7.00 -10.33
N ILE A 210 5.48 7.74 -10.53
CA ILE A 210 6.28 8.30 -9.43
C ILE A 210 5.48 9.33 -8.63
N LEU A 211 4.78 10.25 -9.29
CA LEU A 211 4.01 11.29 -8.64
C LEU A 211 2.84 10.72 -7.83
N LEU A 212 2.00 9.91 -8.47
CA LEU A 212 0.76 9.39 -7.90
C LEU A 212 1.04 8.51 -6.68
N ASN A 213 1.98 7.57 -6.79
CA ASN A 213 2.33 6.68 -5.69
C ASN A 213 3.19 7.39 -4.62
N GLY A 214 4.10 8.26 -5.06
CA GLY A 214 5.02 8.96 -4.17
C GLY A 214 4.28 9.88 -3.20
N ILE A 215 3.30 10.65 -3.68
CA ILE A 215 2.54 11.58 -2.83
C ILE A 215 1.73 10.83 -1.75
N VAL A 216 1.03 9.75 -2.13
CA VAL A 216 0.28 8.92 -1.17
C VAL A 216 1.22 8.34 -0.12
N SER A 217 2.41 7.90 -0.54
CA SER A 217 3.41 7.32 0.37
C SER A 217 3.97 8.30 1.40
N ILE A 218 4.28 9.53 0.99
CA ILE A 218 4.75 10.56 1.93
C ILE A 218 3.68 10.92 2.96
N PHE A 219 2.41 11.08 2.53
CA PHE A 219 1.31 11.34 3.46
C PHE A 219 1.10 10.15 4.41
N ALA A 220 1.02 8.93 3.89
CA ALA A 220 0.90 7.73 4.71
C ALA A 220 2.05 7.63 5.74
N ALA A 221 3.30 7.89 5.35
CA ALA A 221 4.43 7.88 6.27
C ALA A 221 4.30 8.93 7.40
N TYR A 222 3.92 10.17 7.06
CA TYR A 222 3.72 11.23 8.06
C TYR A 222 2.64 10.84 9.09
N TYR A 223 1.49 10.37 8.60
CA TYR A 223 0.36 9.99 9.46
C TYR A 223 0.62 8.69 10.23
N PHE A 224 1.39 7.75 9.67
CA PHE A 224 1.87 6.56 10.38
C PHE A 224 2.65 6.92 11.63
N ARG A 225 3.67 7.79 11.51
CA ARG A 225 4.50 8.20 12.64
C ARG A 225 3.69 8.94 13.72
N LYS A 226 2.68 9.71 13.30
CA LYS A 226 1.90 10.58 14.17
C LYS A 226 0.72 9.88 14.85
N PHE A 227 -0.03 9.06 14.14
CA PHE A 227 -1.32 8.50 14.58
C PHE A 227 -1.37 6.96 14.57
N GLY A 228 -0.27 6.30 14.20
CA GLY A 228 -0.14 4.85 14.24
C GLY A 228 -0.70 4.17 13.00
N PHE A 229 -0.61 2.84 12.96
CA PHE A 229 -0.77 2.05 11.73
C PHE A 229 -2.15 2.12 11.06
N LEU A 230 -3.23 2.38 11.79
CA LEU A 230 -4.57 2.48 11.17
C LEU A 230 -4.72 3.74 10.31
N ALA A 231 -3.93 4.79 10.58
CA ALA A 231 -3.99 6.03 9.82
C ALA A 231 -3.49 5.87 8.36
N PRO A 232 -2.29 5.33 8.07
CA PRO A 232 -1.88 5.09 6.68
C PRO A 232 -2.79 4.10 5.96
N VAL A 233 -3.27 3.04 6.64
CA VAL A 233 -4.25 2.09 6.08
C VAL A 233 -5.52 2.81 5.63
N GLY A 234 -6.03 3.72 6.46
CA GLY A 234 -7.19 4.54 6.11
C GLY A 234 -6.92 5.50 4.94
N ILE A 235 -5.79 6.20 4.94
CA ILE A 235 -5.42 7.11 3.84
C ILE A 235 -5.39 6.36 2.52
N HIS A 236 -4.68 5.24 2.49
CA HIS A 236 -4.52 4.43 1.29
C HIS A 236 -5.86 3.86 0.82
N PHE A 237 -6.59 3.17 1.70
CA PHE A 237 -7.88 2.58 1.34
C PHE A 237 -8.85 3.61 0.76
N TRP A 238 -8.98 4.79 1.38
CA TRP A 238 -9.89 5.83 0.87
C TRP A 238 -9.38 6.53 -0.38
N THR A 239 -8.06 6.59 -0.59
CA THR A 239 -7.46 7.04 -1.85
C THR A 239 -7.88 6.10 -2.98
N ASP A 240 -7.72 4.80 -2.77
CA ASP A 240 -8.06 3.77 -3.75
C ASP A 240 -9.55 3.64 -3.98
N VAL A 241 -10.39 3.86 -2.97
CA VAL A 241 -11.85 3.88 -3.17
C VAL A 241 -12.23 4.99 -4.16
N VAL A 242 -11.69 6.19 -4.00
CA VAL A 242 -11.97 7.27 -4.97
C VAL A 242 -11.35 6.97 -6.33
N TRP A 243 -10.10 6.51 -6.35
CA TRP A 243 -9.32 6.30 -7.57
C TRP A 243 -9.73 5.06 -8.37
N HIS A 244 -9.89 3.89 -7.75
CA HIS A 244 -10.23 2.64 -8.44
C HIS A 244 -11.71 2.31 -8.43
N VAL A 245 -12.47 2.70 -7.40
CA VAL A 245 -13.89 2.31 -7.29
C VAL A 245 -14.80 3.38 -7.89
N VAL A 246 -14.65 4.64 -7.49
CA VAL A 246 -15.51 5.72 -7.98
C VAL A 246 -15.13 6.15 -9.38
N TRP A 247 -13.85 6.45 -9.63
CA TRP A 247 -13.39 6.86 -10.95
C TRP A 247 -13.43 5.69 -11.94
N GLY A 248 -13.07 4.47 -11.52
CA GLY A 248 -13.10 3.29 -12.39
C GLY A 248 -14.48 2.84 -12.90
N VAL A 249 -15.59 3.45 -12.44
CA VAL A 249 -16.95 3.17 -12.96
C VAL A 249 -17.55 4.32 -13.77
N ILE A 250 -16.84 5.45 -13.88
CA ILE A 250 -17.24 6.64 -14.66
C ILE A 250 -16.49 6.65 -15.99
#